data_AF-T0JC58-F1
#
_entry.id   AF-T0JC58-F1
#
_cell.length_a   1.000
_cell.length_b   1.000
_cell.length_c   1.000
_cell.angle_alpha   90.00
_cell.angle_beta   90.00
_cell.angle_gamma   90.00
#
_symmetry.space_group_name_H-M   'P 1'
#
loop_
_entity.id
_entity.type
_entity.pdbx_description
1 polymer ?
#
loop_
_entity_poly.entity_id
_entity_poly.type
_entity_poly.pdbx_seq_one_letter_code
_entity_poly.pdbx_strand_id
1 'polypeptide(L)'
;MSLISLSASKCVRSLARESQCNKCELICPTEAIVVANNPLPSINFSACVGCGACDAICPSEALSLDNFSASEFFFEFIDGEDNIISCAKNVPCISALSVEYIISLTVLKKEIVLDMGHCNNCAIAHKCKPQIIKNYEEASYVLEAMESETKVILKDVCYEAKEPEKLSNRREFFSSITLGNVAKAKHSFEDEVKKATDELVEHTLQKEDIALLRKKRITHRRKLLYSSIKRVQKPSIYHIIDANELSFTSAKLLDEDSCTACQMCYRVCPTGALSSDIKNSKIDFDPLLCIRCGICHDVCEPNSITLSGTYKVKEFFEPAVQNLIAFKVRRCDECNIIFSSNTDDKMCYRCKAEDEEARELWGISEDM
;
A
#
# COMPACT_ATOMS: atom_id res chain seq x y z
N MET A 1 -13.32 4.42 -21.58
CA MET A 1 -11.93 4.33 -21.06
C MET A 1 -11.99 4.46 -19.54
N SER A 2 -11.36 3.55 -18.79
CA SER A 2 -11.41 3.47 -17.32
C SER A 2 -10.80 4.73 -16.72
N LEU A 3 -11.48 5.34 -15.75
CA LEU A 3 -10.82 6.33 -14.89
C LEU A 3 -10.09 5.61 -13.77
N ILE A 4 -9.02 6.23 -13.33
CA ILE A 4 -8.40 5.95 -12.05
C ILE A 4 -9.00 6.90 -11.03
N SER A 5 -9.19 6.47 -9.80
CA SER A 5 -9.66 7.30 -8.69
C SER A 5 -8.65 7.28 -7.54
N LEU A 6 -8.53 8.42 -6.84
CA LEU A 6 -7.67 8.59 -5.67
C LEU A 6 -8.53 8.79 -4.41
N SER A 7 -8.41 7.88 -3.45
CA SER A 7 -8.91 8.06 -2.10
C SER A 7 -7.86 8.78 -1.25
N ALA A 8 -7.98 10.10 -1.15
CA ALA A 8 -7.03 10.96 -0.45
C ALA A 8 -6.81 10.50 1.00
N SER A 9 -7.87 10.11 1.71
CA SER A 9 -7.77 9.59 3.09
C SER A 9 -7.01 8.27 3.26
N LYS A 10 -6.75 7.53 2.18
CA LYS A 10 -5.91 6.31 2.20
C LYS A 10 -4.47 6.57 1.76
N CYS A 11 -4.19 7.68 1.10
CA CYS A 11 -2.84 7.99 0.63
C CYS A 11 -1.94 8.28 1.84
N VAL A 12 -0.80 7.61 1.93
CA VAL A 12 0.12 7.78 3.06
C VAL A 12 0.71 9.20 3.13
N ARG A 13 0.79 9.90 1.99
CA ARG A 13 1.19 11.31 1.97
C ARG A 13 0.20 12.25 2.67
N SER A 14 -1.05 11.83 2.84
CA SER A 14 -2.04 12.57 3.63
C SER A 14 -1.86 12.40 5.14
N LEU A 15 -1.09 11.40 5.58
CA LEU A 15 -0.91 11.07 6.99
C LEU A 15 0.32 11.75 7.61
N ALA A 16 1.30 12.11 6.78
CA ALA A 16 2.50 12.84 7.19
C ALA A 16 3.04 13.65 6.01
N ARG A 17 3.42 14.90 6.27
CA ARG A 17 4.01 15.79 5.27
C ARG A 17 5.37 15.31 4.79
N GLU A 18 6.08 14.62 5.67
CA GLU A 18 7.42 14.08 5.48
C GLU A 18 7.41 12.82 4.60
N SER A 19 6.23 12.30 4.24
CA SER A 19 6.15 11.06 3.46
C SER A 19 6.85 11.20 2.11
N GLN A 20 7.73 10.25 1.81
CA GLN A 20 8.51 10.21 0.57
C GLN A 20 7.91 9.27 -0.49
N CYS A 21 6.70 8.76 -0.27
CA CYS A 21 6.09 7.80 -1.18
C CYS A 21 5.75 8.44 -2.54
N ASN A 22 6.32 7.88 -3.62
CA ASN A 22 6.06 8.26 -5.02
C ASN A 22 5.84 7.03 -5.94
N LYS A 23 5.54 5.85 -5.36
CA LYS A 23 5.45 4.59 -6.10
C LYS A 23 4.50 4.62 -7.32
N CYS A 24 3.39 5.34 -7.21
CA CYS A 24 2.39 5.46 -8.28
C CYS A 24 2.87 6.28 -9.49
N GLU A 25 3.70 7.31 -9.26
CA GLU A 25 4.37 8.08 -10.32
C GLU A 25 5.44 7.24 -10.99
N LEU A 26 6.30 6.57 -10.20
CA LEU A 26 7.42 5.77 -10.74
C LEU A 26 6.97 4.62 -11.66
N ILE A 27 5.84 3.99 -11.36
CA ILE A 27 5.31 2.87 -12.15
C ILE A 27 4.47 3.34 -13.35
N CYS A 28 4.02 4.60 -13.39
CA CYS A 28 3.10 5.06 -14.42
C CYS A 28 3.79 5.05 -15.79
N PRO A 29 3.34 4.23 -16.76
CA PRO A 29 3.98 4.12 -18.08
C PRO A 29 3.73 5.31 -18.99
N THR A 30 2.79 6.18 -18.65
CA THR A 30 2.39 7.34 -19.47
C THR A 30 2.57 8.67 -18.75
N GLU A 31 3.21 8.66 -17.58
CA GLU A 31 3.44 9.87 -16.76
C GLU A 31 2.14 10.60 -16.38
N ALA A 32 1.00 9.89 -16.44
CA ALA A 32 -0.31 10.39 -16.08
C ALA A 32 -0.46 10.71 -14.58
N ILE A 33 0.49 10.30 -13.74
CA ILE A 33 0.49 10.57 -12.30
C ILE A 33 1.78 11.29 -11.93
N VAL A 34 1.65 12.46 -11.32
CA VAL A 34 2.77 13.28 -10.85
C VAL A 34 2.60 13.54 -9.35
N VAL A 35 3.64 13.25 -8.57
CA VAL A 35 3.67 13.53 -7.12
C VAL A 35 4.46 14.80 -6.84
N ALA A 36 5.66 14.95 -7.42
CA ALA A 36 6.53 16.12 -7.23
C ALA A 36 6.54 16.64 -5.78
N ASN A 37 6.31 17.94 -5.57
CA ASN A 37 6.20 18.57 -4.24
C ASN A 37 4.76 18.58 -3.69
N ASN A 38 3.82 17.91 -4.36
CA ASN A 38 2.42 17.93 -3.97
C ASN A 38 2.16 16.98 -2.78
N PRO A 39 1.24 17.36 -1.86
CA PRO A 39 0.85 16.48 -0.76
C PRO A 39 0.10 15.24 -1.26
N LEU A 40 -0.56 15.33 -2.42
CA LEU A 40 -1.30 14.24 -3.04
C LEU A 40 -0.90 14.09 -4.51
N PRO A 41 -0.96 12.87 -5.09
CA PRO A 41 -0.75 12.67 -6.51
C PRO A 41 -1.72 13.49 -7.36
N SER A 42 -1.17 14.21 -8.34
CA SER A 42 -1.94 14.87 -9.41
C SER A 42 -2.09 13.91 -10.57
N ILE A 43 -3.27 13.88 -11.20
CA ILE A 43 -3.60 12.87 -12.20
C ILE A 43 -4.08 13.54 -13.49
N ASN A 44 -3.44 13.21 -14.61
CA ASN A 44 -3.94 13.51 -15.94
C ASN A 44 -4.78 12.31 -16.41
N PHE A 45 -6.08 12.53 -16.60
CA PHE A 45 -7.02 11.47 -16.93
C PHE A 45 -7.03 11.11 -18.42
N SER A 46 -6.64 12.01 -19.33
CA SER A 46 -6.52 11.73 -20.77
C SER A 46 -5.30 10.86 -21.07
N ALA A 47 -4.19 11.05 -20.35
CA ALA A 47 -2.97 10.27 -20.48
C ALA A 47 -3.06 8.89 -19.81
N CYS A 48 -4.06 8.65 -18.95
CA CYS A 48 -4.22 7.38 -18.25
C CYS A 48 -4.77 6.29 -19.18
N VAL A 49 -4.01 5.22 -19.35
CA VAL A 49 -4.42 4.07 -20.19
C VAL A 49 -5.17 2.97 -19.42
N GLY A 50 -5.39 3.16 -18.11
CA GLY A 50 -6.14 2.20 -17.29
C GLY A 50 -5.44 0.86 -17.07
N CYS A 51 -4.10 0.80 -17.09
CA CYS A 51 -3.35 -0.46 -16.92
C CYS A 51 -3.35 -1.02 -15.48
N GLY A 52 -3.72 -0.21 -14.48
CA GLY A 52 -3.85 -0.64 -13.08
C GLY A 52 -2.53 -0.81 -12.31
N ALA A 53 -1.38 -0.52 -12.91
CA ALA A 53 -0.08 -0.72 -12.25
C ALA A 53 0.07 0.13 -10.98
N CYS A 54 -0.48 1.34 -10.97
CA CYS A 54 -0.47 2.26 -9.84
C CYS A 54 -1.39 1.83 -8.68
N ASP A 55 -2.51 1.16 -8.97
CA ASP A 55 -3.39 0.53 -7.96
C ASP A 55 -2.62 -0.61 -7.25
N ALA A 56 -2.04 -1.51 -8.06
CA ALA A 56 -1.27 -2.65 -7.56
C ALA A 56 -0.06 -2.25 -6.70
N ILE A 57 0.73 -1.25 -7.14
CA ILE A 57 1.93 -0.81 -6.41
C ILE A 57 1.61 0.03 -5.16
N CYS A 58 0.40 0.59 -5.07
CA CYS A 58 0.02 1.49 -3.97
C CYS A 58 -0.10 0.70 -2.67
N PRO A 59 0.79 0.87 -1.67
CA PRO A 59 0.83 0.03 -0.47
C PRO A 59 -0.45 0.10 0.37
N SER A 60 -1.17 1.22 0.31
CA SER A 60 -2.38 1.48 1.09
C SER A 60 -3.69 1.39 0.31
N GLU A 61 -3.67 0.93 -0.95
CA GLU A 61 -4.86 0.87 -1.84
C GLU A 61 -5.60 2.22 -1.92
N ALA A 62 -4.82 3.30 -2.07
CA ALA A 62 -5.34 4.65 -2.23
C ALA A 62 -5.78 4.94 -3.67
N LEU A 63 -5.27 4.21 -4.64
CA LEU A 63 -5.67 4.30 -6.04
C LEU A 63 -6.52 3.10 -6.41
N SER A 64 -7.50 3.27 -7.30
CA SER A 64 -8.31 2.18 -7.85
C SER A 64 -8.74 2.48 -9.28
N LEU A 65 -8.99 1.44 -10.07
CA LEU A 65 -9.62 1.57 -11.39
C LEU A 65 -11.13 1.43 -11.28
N ASP A 66 -11.86 2.22 -12.06
CA ASP A 66 -13.33 2.17 -12.07
C ASP A 66 -13.89 0.93 -12.78
N ASN A 67 -13.17 0.41 -13.78
CA ASN A 67 -13.64 -0.73 -14.59
C ASN A 67 -12.93 -2.05 -14.26
N PHE A 68 -12.09 -2.08 -13.23
CA PHE A 68 -11.39 -3.29 -12.82
C PHE A 68 -11.08 -3.24 -11.32
N SER A 69 -11.45 -4.30 -10.61
CA SER A 69 -11.09 -4.50 -9.21
C SER A 69 -10.31 -5.81 -9.10
N ALA A 70 -9.07 -5.72 -8.63
CA ALA A 70 -8.25 -6.92 -8.39
C ALA A 70 -8.90 -7.86 -7.35
N SER A 71 -9.70 -7.32 -6.42
CA SER A 71 -10.46 -8.13 -5.46
C SER A 71 -11.61 -8.89 -6.12
N GLU A 72 -12.35 -8.24 -7.02
CA GLU A 72 -13.46 -8.90 -7.74
C GLU A 72 -12.89 -9.95 -8.69
N PHE A 73 -11.87 -9.59 -9.47
CA PHE A 73 -11.12 -10.51 -10.31
C PHE A 73 -10.61 -11.73 -9.51
N PHE A 74 -10.09 -11.51 -8.29
CA PHE A 74 -9.63 -12.60 -7.44
C PHE A 74 -10.71 -13.66 -7.20
N PHE A 75 -11.92 -13.23 -6.81
CA PHE A 75 -13.02 -14.16 -6.55
C PHE A 75 -13.51 -14.84 -7.83
N GLU A 76 -13.73 -14.07 -8.90
CA GLU A 76 -14.16 -14.61 -10.19
C GLU A 76 -13.16 -15.63 -10.75
N PHE A 77 -11.86 -15.33 -10.66
CA PHE A 77 -10.81 -16.21 -11.16
C PHE A 77 -10.77 -17.51 -10.36
N ILE A 78 -10.90 -17.47 -9.04
CA ILE A 78 -10.92 -18.67 -8.18
C ILE A 78 -12.10 -19.58 -8.50
N ASP A 79 -13.27 -19.02 -8.78
CA ASP A 79 -14.48 -19.78 -9.10
C ASP A 79 -14.47 -20.35 -10.53
N GLY A 80 -13.74 -19.73 -11.47
CA GLY A 80 -13.60 -20.22 -12.84
C GLY A 80 -12.74 -21.49 -12.98
N GLU A 81 -12.78 -22.16 -14.13
CA GLU A 81 -11.91 -23.34 -14.40
C GLU A 81 -10.53 -22.96 -14.96
N ASP A 82 -10.41 -21.75 -15.51
CA ASP A 82 -9.19 -21.26 -16.15
C ASP A 82 -8.11 -20.89 -15.14
N ASN A 83 -6.85 -21.19 -15.48
CA ASN A 83 -5.67 -20.81 -14.71
C ASN A 83 -4.79 -19.78 -15.43
N ILE A 84 -5.28 -19.19 -16.53
CA ILE A 84 -4.52 -18.21 -17.34
C ILE A 84 -4.97 -16.79 -17.01
N ILE A 85 -4.02 -15.96 -16.61
CA ILE A 85 -4.16 -14.51 -16.43
C ILE A 85 -3.50 -13.84 -17.63
N SER A 86 -4.28 -13.08 -18.39
CA SER A 86 -3.82 -12.41 -19.61
C SER A 86 -4.49 -11.05 -19.77
N CYS A 87 -3.72 -10.07 -20.26
CA CYS A 87 -4.24 -8.75 -20.62
C CYS A 87 -5.25 -8.78 -21.78
N ALA A 88 -5.24 -9.86 -22.58
CA ALA A 88 -6.21 -10.09 -23.65
C ALA A 88 -7.43 -10.89 -23.18
N LYS A 89 -7.54 -11.22 -21.89
CA LYS A 89 -8.58 -12.11 -21.36
C LYS A 89 -9.36 -11.52 -20.20
N ASN A 90 -8.70 -11.26 -19.07
CA ASN A 90 -9.37 -11.11 -17.78
C ASN A 90 -8.78 -10.04 -16.85
N VAL A 91 -7.69 -9.39 -17.26
CA VAL A 91 -7.12 -8.23 -16.56
C VAL A 91 -6.81 -7.12 -17.55
N PRO A 92 -6.82 -5.83 -17.17
CA PRO A 92 -6.38 -4.75 -18.05
C PRO A 92 -4.87 -4.86 -18.35
N CYS A 93 -4.09 -5.27 -17.35
CA CYS A 93 -2.70 -5.64 -17.46
C CYS A 93 -2.36 -6.58 -16.31
N ILE A 94 -1.39 -7.47 -16.49
CA ILE A 94 -0.90 -8.32 -15.38
C ILE A 94 -0.28 -7.44 -14.27
N SER A 95 0.25 -6.27 -14.61
CA SER A 95 0.76 -5.30 -13.61
C SER A 95 -0.31 -4.76 -12.68
N ALA A 96 -1.61 -4.97 -12.96
CA ALA A 96 -2.71 -4.63 -12.05
C ALA A 96 -2.82 -5.61 -10.86
N LEU A 97 -2.02 -6.67 -10.82
CA LEU A 97 -1.96 -7.62 -9.72
C LEU A 97 -0.70 -7.38 -8.88
N SER A 98 -0.91 -7.16 -7.58
CA SER A 98 0.18 -7.11 -6.61
C SER A 98 0.70 -8.52 -6.28
N VAL A 99 1.87 -8.58 -5.65
CA VAL A 99 2.47 -9.84 -5.18
C VAL A 99 1.53 -10.60 -4.25
N GLU A 100 0.83 -9.90 -3.35
CA GLU A 100 -0.13 -10.53 -2.45
C GLU A 100 -1.25 -11.25 -3.20
N TYR A 101 -1.77 -10.65 -4.29
CA TYR A 101 -2.78 -11.30 -5.12
C TYR A 101 -2.21 -12.52 -5.85
N ILE A 102 -1.01 -12.41 -6.42
CA ILE A 102 -0.37 -13.51 -7.15
C ILE A 102 -0.17 -14.71 -6.21
N ILE A 103 0.41 -14.50 -5.02
CA ILE A 103 0.57 -15.56 -4.01
C ILE A 103 -0.79 -16.16 -3.65
N SER A 104 -1.78 -15.29 -3.37
CA SER A 104 -3.11 -15.73 -2.92
C SER A 104 -3.84 -16.56 -3.99
N LEU A 105 -3.77 -16.17 -5.26
CA LEU A 105 -4.35 -16.90 -6.39
C LEU A 105 -3.65 -18.24 -6.60
N THR A 106 -2.32 -18.23 -6.53
CA THR A 106 -1.48 -19.42 -6.76
C THR A 106 -1.73 -20.49 -5.72
N VAL A 107 -1.81 -20.11 -4.44
CA VAL A 107 -2.14 -21.04 -3.35
C VAL A 107 -3.51 -21.69 -3.57
N LEU A 108 -4.49 -20.95 -4.09
CA LEU A 108 -5.87 -21.42 -4.23
C LEU A 108 -6.10 -22.23 -5.52
N LYS A 109 -5.43 -21.88 -6.62
CA LYS A 109 -5.50 -22.60 -7.90
C LYS A 109 -4.48 -23.73 -8.03
N LYS A 110 -3.50 -23.81 -7.12
CA LYS A 110 -2.29 -24.64 -7.17
C LYS A 110 -1.32 -24.27 -8.28
N GLU A 111 -1.81 -23.90 -9.45
CA GLU A 111 -1.00 -23.44 -10.57
C GLU A 111 -1.71 -22.29 -11.28
N ILE A 112 -0.98 -21.20 -11.54
CA ILE A 112 -1.46 -20.11 -12.38
C ILE A 112 -0.42 -19.79 -13.45
N VAL A 113 -0.91 -19.24 -14.56
CA VAL A 113 -0.13 -18.83 -15.72
C VAL A 113 -0.30 -17.33 -15.93
N LEU A 114 0.82 -16.61 -15.95
CA LEU A 114 0.91 -15.22 -16.39
C LEU A 114 1.30 -15.20 -17.87
N ASP A 115 0.37 -14.82 -18.74
CA ASP A 115 0.57 -14.76 -20.19
C ASP A 115 1.27 -13.45 -20.62
N MET A 116 2.54 -13.56 -20.97
CA MET A 116 3.39 -12.44 -21.39
C MET A 116 3.40 -12.20 -22.90
N GLY A 117 2.65 -12.99 -23.68
CA GLY A 117 2.74 -13.01 -25.14
C GLY A 117 2.45 -11.65 -25.80
N HIS A 118 1.52 -10.88 -25.22
CA HIS A 118 1.14 -9.55 -25.71
C HIS A 118 2.12 -8.44 -25.29
N CYS A 119 3.06 -8.71 -24.37
CA CYS A 119 3.96 -7.68 -23.86
C CYS A 119 5.01 -7.21 -24.88
N ASN A 120 5.33 -8.01 -25.89
CA ASN A 120 6.40 -7.69 -26.83
C ASN A 120 6.06 -6.50 -27.75
N ASN A 121 4.77 -6.27 -28.03
CA ASN A 121 4.28 -5.17 -28.87
C ASN A 121 3.42 -4.16 -28.09
N CYS A 122 3.51 -4.16 -26.76
CA CYS A 122 2.67 -3.32 -25.91
C CYS A 122 3.36 -1.99 -25.59
N ALA A 123 2.67 -0.86 -25.85
CA ALA A 123 3.22 0.49 -25.64
C ALA A 123 3.67 0.77 -24.19
N ILE A 124 3.02 0.15 -23.21
CA ILE A 124 3.32 0.32 -21.78
C ILE A 124 4.28 -0.72 -21.21
N ALA A 125 4.79 -1.64 -22.05
CA ALA A 125 5.64 -2.74 -21.60
C ALA A 125 6.93 -2.24 -20.92
N HIS A 126 7.48 -1.11 -21.34
CA HIS A 126 8.75 -0.57 -20.81
C HIS A 126 8.74 -0.33 -19.28
N LYS A 127 7.57 -0.08 -18.66
CA LYS A 127 7.40 -0.06 -17.19
C LYS A 127 6.66 -1.28 -16.66
N CYS A 128 5.58 -1.71 -17.32
CA CYS A 128 4.73 -2.79 -16.82
C CYS A 128 5.42 -4.16 -16.88
N LYS A 129 6.15 -4.49 -17.97
CA LYS A 129 6.79 -5.81 -18.14
C LYS A 129 7.85 -6.08 -17.06
N PRO A 130 8.81 -5.16 -16.79
CA PRO A 130 9.74 -5.33 -15.67
C PRO A 130 9.05 -5.52 -14.32
N GLN A 131 7.98 -4.76 -14.05
CA GLN A 131 7.24 -4.89 -12.78
C GLN A 131 6.50 -6.22 -12.66
N ILE A 132 5.93 -6.75 -13.75
CA ILE A 132 5.31 -8.08 -13.77
C ILE A 132 6.33 -9.16 -13.43
N ILE A 133 7.52 -9.09 -14.04
CA ILE A 133 8.62 -10.03 -13.78
C ILE A 133 9.04 -9.96 -12.31
N LYS A 134 9.25 -8.74 -11.79
CA LYS A 134 9.58 -8.55 -10.37
C LYS A 134 8.53 -9.11 -9.43
N ASN A 135 7.24 -8.89 -9.72
CA ASN A 135 6.15 -9.44 -8.90
C ASN A 135 6.10 -10.97 -8.97
N TYR A 136 6.37 -11.55 -10.15
CA TYR A 136 6.47 -12.99 -10.36
C TYR A 136 7.64 -13.61 -9.57
N GLU A 137 8.83 -13.00 -9.65
CA GLU A 137 10.03 -13.43 -8.94
C GLU A 137 9.81 -13.38 -7.43
N GLU A 138 9.28 -12.26 -6.91
CA GLU A 138 8.98 -12.12 -5.48
C GLU A 138 7.92 -13.12 -5.02
N ALA A 139 6.83 -13.31 -5.77
CA ALA A 139 5.80 -14.29 -5.42
C ALA A 139 6.36 -15.71 -5.39
N SER A 140 7.18 -16.07 -6.39
CA SER A 140 7.83 -17.39 -6.48
C SER A 140 8.78 -17.61 -5.31
N TYR A 141 9.60 -16.59 -4.98
CA TYR A 141 10.52 -16.62 -3.85
C TYR A 141 9.80 -16.85 -2.52
N VAL A 142 8.69 -16.15 -2.28
CA VAL A 142 7.88 -16.32 -1.06
C VAL A 142 7.23 -17.71 -1.02
N LEU A 143 6.67 -18.18 -2.13
CA LEU A 143 6.05 -19.52 -2.20
C LEU A 143 7.07 -20.64 -1.95
N GLU A 144 8.28 -20.52 -2.51
CA GLU A 144 9.38 -21.46 -2.26
C GLU A 144 9.81 -21.43 -0.79
N ALA A 145 9.97 -20.25 -0.21
CA ALA A 145 10.33 -20.09 1.20
C ALA A 145 9.26 -20.63 2.17
N MET A 146 8.01 -20.74 1.70
CA MET A 146 6.89 -21.37 2.40
C MET A 146 6.80 -22.90 2.18
N GLU A 147 7.75 -23.50 1.47
CA GLU A 147 7.71 -24.90 1.01
C GLU A 147 6.41 -25.26 0.27
N SER A 148 5.85 -24.31 -0.48
CA SER A 148 4.61 -24.53 -1.24
C SER A 148 4.87 -25.36 -2.49
N GLU A 149 4.03 -26.37 -2.74
CA GLU A 149 4.05 -27.13 -4.00
C GLU A 149 3.40 -26.39 -5.18
N THR A 150 2.85 -25.20 -4.92
CA THR A 150 2.13 -24.41 -5.90
C THR A 150 3.06 -23.63 -6.82
N LYS A 151 2.61 -23.30 -8.03
CA LYS A 151 3.47 -22.72 -9.07
C LYS A 151 2.86 -21.51 -9.75
N VAL A 152 3.64 -20.45 -9.84
CA VAL A 152 3.42 -19.37 -10.80
C VAL A 152 4.23 -19.71 -12.04
N ILE A 153 3.62 -19.62 -13.22
CA ILE A 153 4.32 -19.84 -14.49
C ILE A 153 4.23 -18.58 -15.32
N LEU A 154 5.38 -18.08 -15.76
CA LEU A 154 5.46 -16.97 -16.71
C LEU A 154 5.76 -17.54 -18.10
N LYS A 155 4.86 -17.33 -19.07
CA LYS A 155 5.03 -17.83 -20.44
C LYS A 155 4.34 -16.95 -21.49
N ASP A 156 4.84 -16.99 -22.71
CA ASP A 156 4.22 -16.33 -23.86
C ASP A 156 3.16 -17.27 -24.46
N VAL A 157 1.92 -17.18 -23.97
CA VAL A 157 0.78 -17.95 -24.51
C VAL A 157 0.20 -17.26 -25.73
N CYS A 158 0.21 -15.93 -25.74
CA CYS A 158 -0.46 -15.11 -26.76
C CYS A 158 -1.95 -15.47 -26.84
N TYR A 159 -2.66 -15.41 -25.70
CA TYR A 159 -4.08 -15.76 -25.68
C TYR A 159 -4.88 -14.89 -26.67
N GLU A 160 -5.62 -15.55 -27.54
CA GLU A 160 -6.59 -14.92 -28.44
C GLU A 160 -8.00 -15.30 -27.96
N ALA A 161 -8.84 -14.29 -27.71
CA ALA A 161 -10.23 -14.54 -27.40
C ALA A 161 -10.91 -15.18 -28.62
N LYS A 162 -11.57 -16.33 -28.41
CA LYS A 162 -12.47 -16.86 -29.44
C LYS A 162 -13.57 -15.82 -29.69
N GLU A 163 -13.86 -15.51 -30.96
CA GLU A 163 -14.91 -14.56 -31.29
C GLU A 163 -16.18 -14.89 -30.51
N PRO A 164 -16.75 -13.95 -29.74
CA PRO A 164 -18.06 -14.16 -29.16
C PRO A 164 -19.08 -14.23 -30.30
N GLU A 165 -19.93 -15.26 -30.31
CA GLU A 165 -21.12 -15.29 -31.16
C GLU A 165 -21.92 -13.99 -30.90
N LYS A 166 -22.02 -13.15 -31.93
CA LYS A 166 -22.78 -11.90 -31.89
C LYS A 166 -24.27 -12.18 -31.63
N LEU A 167 -24.69 -12.13 -30.38
CA LEU A 167 -26.07 -11.79 -30.05
C LEU A 167 -26.20 -10.26 -30.03
N SER A 168 -26.35 -9.69 -31.22
CA SER A 168 -26.63 -8.28 -31.41
C SER A 168 -28.08 -7.96 -31.02
N ASN A 169 -28.35 -7.71 -29.75
CA ASN A 169 -29.54 -6.93 -29.39
C ASN A 169 -29.18 -5.43 -29.39
N ARG A 170 -29.19 -4.86 -30.60
CA ARG A 170 -29.05 -3.42 -30.89
C ARG A 170 -30.27 -2.57 -30.47
N ARG A 171 -31.06 -3.00 -29.48
CA ARG A 171 -32.19 -2.22 -28.96
C ARG A 171 -32.27 -2.34 -27.46
N GLU A 172 -31.49 -1.51 -26.78
CA GLU A 172 -31.76 -1.01 -25.44
C GLU A 172 -30.72 0.09 -25.17
N PHE A 173 -30.96 1.29 -25.71
CA PHE A 173 -30.11 2.45 -25.40
C PHE A 173 -30.86 3.77 -25.21
N PHE A 174 -32.19 3.80 -25.35
CA PHE A 174 -32.96 5.01 -25.05
C PHE A 174 -34.31 4.70 -24.40
N SER A 175 -34.28 4.37 -23.12
CA SER A 175 -35.43 4.57 -22.23
C SER A 175 -34.99 4.57 -20.77
N SER A 176 -34.65 5.74 -20.23
CA SER A 176 -34.98 6.17 -18.85
C SER A 176 -34.09 7.33 -18.37
N ILE A 177 -34.32 8.54 -18.87
CA ILE A 177 -33.97 9.74 -18.10
C ILE A 177 -35.14 9.99 -17.14
N THR A 178 -35.01 9.48 -15.92
CA THR A 178 -35.87 9.81 -14.77
C THR A 178 -35.09 10.70 -13.79
N LEU A 179 -35.80 11.48 -12.96
CA LEU A 179 -35.22 12.46 -12.03
C LEU A 179 -34.12 11.89 -11.09
N GLY A 180 -34.09 10.58 -10.85
CA GLY A 180 -33.04 9.90 -10.08
C GLY A 180 -31.71 9.70 -10.81
N ASN A 181 -31.70 9.80 -12.14
CA ASN A 181 -30.50 9.65 -12.98
C ASN A 181 -29.77 10.98 -13.23
N VAL A 182 -30.30 12.12 -12.79
CA VAL A 182 -29.68 13.45 -12.99
C VAL A 182 -28.34 13.55 -12.26
N ALA A 183 -28.23 12.98 -11.06
CA ALA A 183 -26.96 12.95 -10.32
C ALA A 183 -25.90 12.07 -11.00
N LYS A 184 -26.31 10.90 -11.53
CA LYS A 184 -25.43 10.00 -12.30
C LYS A 184 -25.03 10.62 -13.65
N ALA A 185 -25.95 11.31 -14.32
CA ALA A 185 -25.68 12.02 -15.56
C ALA A 185 -24.72 13.20 -15.32
N LYS A 186 -24.85 13.91 -14.20
CA LYS A 186 -23.92 14.98 -13.81
C LYS A 186 -22.52 14.44 -13.55
N HIS A 187 -22.40 13.35 -12.78
CA HIS A 187 -21.10 12.74 -12.50
C HIS A 187 -20.44 12.20 -13.78
N SER A 188 -21.22 11.52 -14.64
CA SER A 188 -20.76 11.04 -15.94
C SER A 188 -20.30 12.18 -16.85
N PHE A 189 -20.96 13.34 -16.82
CA PHE A 189 -20.54 14.52 -17.57
C PHE A 189 -19.25 15.14 -17.00
N GLU A 190 -19.14 15.28 -15.68
CA GLU A 190 -17.91 15.77 -15.03
C GLU A 190 -16.70 14.85 -15.32
N ASP A 191 -16.92 13.54 -15.34
CA ASP A 191 -15.91 12.54 -15.70
C ASP A 191 -15.50 12.64 -17.17
N GLU A 192 -16.45 12.91 -18.08
CA GLU A 192 -16.15 13.16 -19.49
C GLU A 192 -15.40 14.48 -19.70
N VAL A 193 -15.75 15.54 -18.96
CA VAL A 193 -15.04 16.82 -19.00
C VAL A 193 -13.59 16.66 -18.54
N LYS A 194 -13.34 15.95 -17.43
CA LYS A 194 -11.98 15.67 -16.94
C LYS A 194 -11.13 14.86 -17.92
N LYS A 195 -11.76 13.97 -18.70
CA LYS A 195 -11.08 13.21 -19.77
C LYS A 195 -10.78 14.06 -20.99
N ALA A 196 -11.56 15.12 -21.22
CA ALA A 196 -11.37 16.00 -22.36
C ALA A 196 -10.20 16.99 -22.16
N THR A 197 -9.80 17.24 -20.91
CA THR A 197 -8.69 18.12 -20.56
C THR A 197 -7.39 17.34 -20.44
N ASP A 198 -6.34 17.79 -21.12
CA ASP A 198 -4.98 17.23 -21.00
C ASP A 198 -4.19 17.81 -19.81
N GLU A 199 -4.90 18.12 -18.74
CA GLU A 199 -4.37 18.81 -17.57
C GLU A 199 -4.19 17.84 -16.39
N LEU A 200 -3.18 18.12 -15.56
CA LEU A 200 -3.02 17.44 -14.28
C LEU A 200 -4.08 17.96 -13.31
N VAL A 201 -4.95 17.08 -12.86
CA VAL A 201 -5.93 17.38 -11.82
C VAL A 201 -5.28 17.22 -10.46
N GLU A 202 -5.13 18.33 -9.74
CA GLU A 202 -4.67 18.35 -8.36
C GLU A 202 -5.75 17.84 -7.41
N HIS A 203 -5.33 17.06 -6.41
CA HIS A 203 -6.22 16.55 -5.38
C HIS A 203 -5.95 17.23 -4.04
N THR A 204 -7.01 17.54 -3.32
CA THR A 204 -6.95 18.13 -1.97
C THR A 204 -7.81 17.33 -1.01
N LEU A 205 -7.45 17.36 0.28
CA LEU A 205 -8.22 16.70 1.32
C LEU A 205 -9.56 17.40 1.53
N GLN A 206 -10.65 16.65 1.37
CA GLN A 206 -11.99 17.14 1.69
C GLN A 206 -12.31 16.91 3.18
N LYS A 207 -13.38 17.53 3.68
CA LYS A 207 -13.80 17.39 5.10
C LYS A 207 -14.07 15.93 5.48
N GLU A 208 -14.65 15.18 4.55
CA GLU A 208 -14.95 13.77 4.69
C GLU A 208 -13.67 12.93 4.78
N ASP A 209 -12.62 13.30 4.04
CA ASP A 209 -11.32 12.63 4.11
C ASP A 209 -10.64 12.83 5.46
N ILE A 210 -10.71 14.04 6.03
CA ILE A 210 -10.07 14.37 7.30
C ILE A 210 -10.59 13.48 8.44
N ALA A 211 -11.90 13.23 8.47
CA ALA A 211 -12.51 12.33 9.45
C ALA A 211 -12.00 10.88 9.33
N LEU A 212 -11.51 10.51 8.15
CA LEU A 212 -11.10 9.16 7.80
C LEU A 212 -9.60 8.89 7.96
N LEU A 213 -8.75 9.93 8.03
CA LEU A 213 -7.28 9.81 8.15
C LEU A 213 -6.84 8.99 9.37
N ARG A 214 -7.54 9.13 10.49
CA ARG A 214 -7.20 8.42 11.74
C ARG A 214 -7.70 6.97 11.78
N LYS A 215 -8.55 6.57 10.82
CA LYS A 215 -9.13 5.24 10.79
C LYS A 215 -8.11 4.24 10.27
N LYS A 216 -7.63 3.37 11.16
CA LYS A 216 -6.75 2.25 10.80
C LYS A 216 -7.50 1.28 9.88
N ARG A 217 -6.88 0.84 8.79
CA ARG A 217 -7.50 -0.02 7.78
C ARG A 217 -6.52 -1.07 7.27
N ILE A 218 -6.96 -2.30 7.24
CA ILE A 218 -6.27 -3.38 6.55
C ILE A 218 -6.76 -3.40 5.10
N THR A 219 -5.82 -3.43 4.16
CA THR A 219 -6.07 -3.51 2.71
C THR A 219 -6.78 -4.80 2.33
N HIS A 220 -7.54 -4.78 1.23
CA HIS A 220 -8.25 -5.96 0.74
C HIS A 220 -7.28 -7.08 0.42
N ARG A 221 -6.21 -6.79 -0.33
CA ARG A 221 -5.19 -7.79 -0.67
C ARG A 221 -4.49 -8.39 0.55
N ARG A 222 -4.33 -7.62 1.64
CA ARG A 222 -3.77 -8.16 2.89
C ARG A 222 -4.71 -9.15 3.55
N LYS A 223 -6.01 -8.87 3.57
CA LYS A 223 -7.02 -9.80 4.09
C LYS A 223 -7.05 -11.08 3.26
N LEU A 224 -6.98 -10.96 1.93
CA LEU A 224 -6.95 -12.10 1.02
C LEU A 224 -5.70 -12.95 1.24
N LEU A 225 -4.52 -12.33 1.28
CA LEU A 225 -3.26 -13.02 1.59
C LEU A 225 -3.34 -13.79 2.90
N TYR A 226 -3.80 -13.13 3.96
CA TYR A 226 -3.98 -13.78 5.26
C TYR A 226 -4.93 -14.98 5.19
N SER A 227 -6.03 -14.86 4.45
CA SER A 227 -7.00 -15.95 4.29
C SER A 227 -6.47 -17.11 3.44
N SER A 228 -5.66 -16.81 2.41
CA SER A 228 -5.09 -17.81 1.51
C SER A 228 -3.94 -18.58 2.15
N ILE A 229 -3.04 -17.88 2.86
CA ILE A 229 -1.89 -18.51 3.53
C ILE A 229 -2.33 -19.58 4.55
N LYS A 230 -3.48 -19.41 5.19
CA LYS A 230 -4.05 -20.43 6.10
C LYS A 230 -4.32 -21.78 5.45
N ARG A 231 -4.39 -21.84 4.11
CA ARG A 231 -4.58 -23.08 3.35
C ARG A 231 -3.25 -23.76 2.99
N VAL A 232 -2.12 -23.08 3.17
CA VAL A 232 -0.79 -23.65 2.98
C VAL A 232 -0.44 -24.45 4.24
N GLN A 233 0.09 -25.66 4.05
CA GLN A 233 0.62 -26.44 5.17
C GLN A 233 1.80 -25.69 5.78
N LYS A 234 1.96 -25.78 7.10
CA LYS A 234 3.14 -25.18 7.75
C LYS A 234 4.40 -25.82 7.18
N PRO A 235 5.41 -25.02 6.80
CA PRO A 235 6.67 -25.57 6.30
C PRO A 235 7.37 -26.37 7.40
N SER A 236 8.17 -27.34 6.98
CA SER A 236 8.98 -28.15 7.90
C SER A 236 9.99 -27.31 8.66
N ILE A 237 10.52 -26.26 8.01
CA ILE A 237 11.46 -25.29 8.58
C ILE A 237 10.99 -23.86 8.27
N TYR A 238 11.05 -22.98 9.27
CA TYR A 238 10.82 -21.55 9.03
C TYR A 238 12.10 -20.88 8.54
N HIS A 239 12.22 -20.72 7.23
CA HIS A 239 13.32 -20.00 6.61
C HIS A 239 13.37 -18.52 7.03
N ILE A 240 14.59 -17.98 7.07
CA ILE A 240 14.86 -16.55 7.13
C ILE A 240 15.23 -16.13 5.72
N ILE A 241 14.49 -15.18 5.17
CA ILE A 241 14.65 -14.68 3.80
C ILE A 241 15.18 -13.25 3.80
N ASP A 242 15.73 -12.82 2.67
CA ASP A 242 16.16 -11.44 2.50
C ASP A 242 14.92 -10.53 2.46
N ALA A 243 14.83 -9.58 3.39
CA ALA A 243 13.71 -8.67 3.46
C ALA A 243 13.72 -7.64 2.32
N ASN A 244 14.83 -7.44 1.63
CA ASN A 244 14.92 -6.52 0.49
C ASN A 244 14.16 -7.03 -0.73
N GLU A 245 14.00 -8.34 -0.85
CA GLU A 245 13.23 -8.99 -1.91
C GLU A 245 11.71 -8.85 -1.70
N LEU A 246 11.26 -8.43 -0.52
CA LEU A 246 9.83 -8.29 -0.20
C LEU A 246 9.35 -6.85 -0.43
N SER A 247 8.32 -6.63 -1.24
CA SER A 247 7.73 -5.32 -1.49
C SER A 247 6.50 -5.04 -0.63
N PHE A 248 5.81 -6.07 -0.17
CA PHE A 248 4.52 -5.93 0.52
C PHE A 248 4.58 -5.99 2.05
N THR A 249 5.66 -6.52 2.65
CA THR A 249 5.84 -6.59 4.11
C THR A 249 7.25 -6.23 4.53
N SER A 250 7.49 -6.05 5.82
CA SER A 250 8.82 -5.80 6.37
C SER A 250 8.92 -6.23 7.84
N ALA A 251 10.15 -6.50 8.28
CA ALA A 251 10.51 -6.51 9.69
C ALA A 251 11.16 -5.17 10.07
N LYS A 252 11.05 -4.79 11.34
CA LYS A 252 11.57 -3.52 11.87
C LYS A 252 12.64 -3.76 12.92
N LEU A 253 13.61 -2.87 12.95
CA LEU A 253 14.54 -2.71 14.06
C LEU A 253 14.29 -1.34 14.69
N LEU A 254 14.44 -1.27 16.01
CA LEU A 254 14.38 -0.02 16.74
C LEU A 254 15.66 0.17 17.54
N ASP A 255 16.28 1.34 17.39
CA ASP A 255 17.40 1.77 18.22
C ASP A 255 16.87 2.43 19.50
N GLU A 256 17.17 1.83 20.64
CA GLU A 256 16.71 2.28 21.96
C GLU A 256 17.38 3.58 22.40
N ASP A 257 18.63 3.81 21.99
CA ASP A 257 19.43 4.95 22.45
C ASP A 257 18.97 6.25 21.79
N SER A 258 18.61 6.19 20.49
CA SER A 258 18.16 7.37 19.74
C SER A 258 16.64 7.62 19.81
N CYS A 259 15.83 6.65 20.25
CA CYS A 259 14.37 6.77 20.22
C CYS A 259 13.82 7.77 21.26
N THR A 260 13.30 8.91 20.81
CA THR A 260 12.79 9.98 21.69
C THR A 260 11.39 9.74 22.28
N ALA A 261 10.80 8.55 22.09
CA ALA A 261 9.41 8.25 22.49
C ALA A 261 8.35 9.25 21.97
N CYS A 262 8.60 9.91 20.83
CA CYS A 262 7.76 10.99 20.28
C CYS A 262 6.38 10.54 19.73
N GLN A 263 6.12 9.23 19.69
CA GLN A 263 4.83 8.62 19.32
C GLN A 263 4.45 8.66 17.83
N MET A 264 5.21 9.34 16.98
CA MET A 264 4.82 9.57 15.59
C MET A 264 4.65 8.28 14.79
N CYS A 265 5.60 7.35 14.89
CA CYS A 265 5.67 6.15 14.04
C CYS A 265 4.40 5.27 14.08
N TYR A 266 3.82 5.04 15.27
CA TYR A 266 2.59 4.23 15.42
C TYR A 266 1.31 5.04 15.19
N ARG A 267 1.35 6.37 15.42
CA ARG A 267 0.22 7.27 15.14
C ARG A 267 -0.05 7.35 13.63
N VAL A 268 1.00 7.45 12.81
CA VAL A 268 0.87 7.53 11.35
C VAL A 268 0.69 6.19 10.66
N CYS A 269 0.96 5.06 11.33
CA CYS A 269 0.84 3.73 10.71
C CYS A 269 -0.61 3.46 10.22
N PRO A 270 -0.88 3.35 8.92
CA PRO A 270 -2.26 3.30 8.40
C PRO A 270 -2.99 2.00 8.74
N THR A 271 -2.27 0.90 8.94
CA THR A 271 -2.87 -0.42 9.19
C THR A 271 -2.97 -0.76 10.68
N GLY A 272 -2.28 0.01 11.54
CA GLY A 272 -2.11 -0.34 12.94
C GLY A 272 -1.03 -1.41 13.18
N ALA A 273 -0.18 -1.71 12.19
CA ALA A 273 0.98 -2.59 12.36
C ALA A 273 1.94 -2.09 13.43
N LEU A 274 2.05 -0.78 13.64
CA LEU A 274 2.68 -0.20 14.81
C LEU A 274 1.60 0.33 15.74
N SER A 275 1.70 -0.01 17.02
CA SER A 275 0.74 0.38 18.05
C SER A 275 1.42 0.62 19.39
N SER A 276 0.66 1.16 20.35
CA SER A 276 1.10 1.38 21.73
C SER A 276 -0.08 1.14 22.67
N ASP A 277 0.22 1.01 23.97
CA ASP A 277 -0.80 0.94 25.01
C ASP A 277 -1.37 2.33 25.33
N ILE A 278 -2.36 2.39 26.22
CA ILE A 278 -3.03 3.63 26.61
C ILE A 278 -2.04 4.64 27.25
N LYS A 279 -0.98 4.14 27.88
CA LYS A 279 0.05 4.96 28.55
C LYS A 279 1.16 5.43 27.60
N ASN A 280 1.14 5.01 26.34
CA ASN A 280 2.23 5.20 25.39
C ASN A 280 3.57 4.64 25.90
N SER A 281 3.54 3.58 26.70
CA SER A 281 4.67 3.02 27.45
C SER A 281 5.54 2.05 26.65
N LYS A 282 5.18 1.78 25.39
CA LYS A 282 5.90 0.83 24.54
C LYS A 282 5.60 1.04 23.06
N ILE A 283 6.39 0.44 22.18
CA ILE A 283 6.04 0.31 20.77
C ILE A 283 5.93 -1.16 20.44
N ASP A 284 4.74 -1.57 20.02
CA ASP A 284 4.46 -2.93 19.57
C ASP A 284 4.35 -2.94 18.04
N PHE A 285 4.91 -3.97 17.41
CA PHE A 285 4.92 -4.18 15.96
C PHE A 285 4.32 -5.53 15.58
N ASP A 286 3.32 -5.51 14.71
CA ASP A 286 2.73 -6.69 14.07
C ASP A 286 3.18 -6.76 12.60
N PRO A 287 4.12 -7.66 12.25
CA PRO A 287 4.59 -7.84 10.87
C PRO A 287 3.46 -8.20 9.90
N LEU A 288 2.44 -8.93 10.36
CA LEU A 288 1.35 -9.40 9.51
C LEU A 288 0.47 -8.24 9.03
N LEU A 289 0.35 -7.17 9.81
CA LEU A 289 -0.39 -5.96 9.42
C LEU A 289 0.47 -4.97 8.61
N CYS A 290 1.79 -5.18 8.52
CA CYS A 290 2.68 -4.25 7.85
C CYS A 290 2.54 -4.32 6.33
N ILE A 291 2.23 -3.19 5.70
CA ILE A 291 2.12 -3.03 4.23
C ILE A 291 3.36 -2.40 3.59
N ARG A 292 4.49 -2.36 4.33
CA ARG A 292 5.77 -1.74 3.90
C ARG A 292 5.59 -0.36 3.23
N CYS A 293 4.76 0.49 3.84
CA CYS A 293 4.46 1.80 3.26
C CYS A 293 5.54 2.87 3.50
N GLY A 294 6.49 2.63 4.39
CA GLY A 294 7.63 3.52 4.66
C GLY A 294 7.34 4.67 5.62
N ILE A 295 6.09 5.11 5.78
CA ILE A 295 5.76 6.33 6.52
C ILE A 295 6.29 6.40 7.96
N CYS A 296 6.38 5.27 8.67
CA CYS A 296 6.93 5.27 10.03
C CYS A 296 8.42 5.64 10.09
N HIS A 297 9.15 5.46 8.99
CA HIS A 297 10.56 5.82 8.86
C HIS A 297 10.67 7.29 8.47
N ASP A 298 9.85 7.72 7.50
CA ASP A 298 9.77 9.10 7.04
C ASP A 298 9.52 10.11 8.17
N VAL A 299 8.71 9.73 9.18
CA VAL A 299 8.41 10.61 10.34
C VAL A 299 9.36 10.44 11.52
N CYS A 300 10.30 9.50 11.45
CA CYS A 300 11.23 9.25 12.54
C CYS A 300 12.48 10.12 12.33
N GLU A 301 12.43 11.35 12.81
CA GLU A 301 13.53 12.31 12.73
C GLU A 301 14.90 11.76 13.23
N PRO A 302 15.00 11.08 14.39
CA PRO A 302 16.27 10.49 14.83
C PRO A 302 16.66 9.22 14.05
N ASN A 303 15.85 8.78 13.06
CA ASN A 303 16.03 7.55 12.29
C ASN A 303 16.12 6.27 13.15
N SER A 304 15.51 6.28 14.34
CA SER A 304 15.56 5.16 15.28
C SER A 304 14.79 3.93 14.82
N ILE A 305 13.87 4.04 13.86
CA ILE A 305 13.14 2.89 13.28
C ILE A 305 13.65 2.59 11.87
N THR A 306 14.17 1.39 11.66
CA THR A 306 14.77 0.97 10.39
C THR A 306 14.23 -0.38 9.91
N LEU A 307 14.55 -0.73 8.65
CA LEU A 307 14.19 -2.04 8.08
C LEU A 307 15.23 -3.06 8.53
N SER A 308 14.76 -4.22 9.02
CA SER A 308 15.63 -5.40 9.10
C SER A 308 15.94 -5.88 7.69
N GLY A 309 17.20 -6.28 7.43
CA GLY A 309 17.60 -6.95 6.18
C GLY A 309 17.10 -8.39 6.07
N THR A 310 16.47 -8.92 7.12
CA THR A 310 15.95 -10.29 7.14
C THR A 310 14.47 -10.32 7.54
N TYR A 311 13.73 -11.28 6.99
CA TYR A 311 12.34 -11.54 7.33
C TYR A 311 12.15 -13.01 7.70
N LYS A 312 11.46 -13.28 8.80
CA LYS A 312 11.17 -14.64 9.25
C LYS A 312 9.88 -15.11 8.61
N VAL A 313 9.94 -16.15 7.78
CA VAL A 313 8.75 -16.76 7.14
C VAL A 313 7.73 -17.21 8.18
N LYS A 314 8.19 -17.56 9.39
CA LYS A 314 7.35 -17.84 10.55
C LYS A 314 6.22 -16.84 10.75
N GLU A 315 6.45 -15.54 10.50
CA GLU A 315 5.45 -14.49 10.72
C GLU A 315 4.20 -14.64 9.84
N PHE A 316 4.27 -15.38 8.72
CA PHE A 316 3.10 -15.67 7.88
C PHE A 316 2.18 -16.74 8.48
N PHE A 317 2.71 -17.64 9.31
CA PHE A 317 1.98 -18.79 9.85
C PHE A 317 1.71 -18.69 11.35
N GLU A 318 2.64 -18.07 12.07
CA GLU A 318 2.62 -17.87 13.52
C GLU A 318 2.95 -16.39 13.81
N PRO A 319 2.08 -15.46 13.36
CA PRO A 319 2.30 -14.04 13.56
C PRO A 319 2.34 -13.71 15.05
N ALA A 320 3.38 -13.00 15.47
CA ALA A 320 3.51 -12.54 16.84
C ALA A 320 3.67 -11.02 16.86
N VAL A 321 2.96 -10.37 17.79
CA VAL A 321 3.21 -8.97 18.11
C VAL A 321 4.56 -8.89 18.82
N GLN A 322 5.48 -8.14 18.23
CA GLN A 322 6.83 -7.92 18.72
C GLN A 322 6.86 -6.63 19.54
N ASN A 323 7.37 -6.69 20.77
CA ASN A 323 7.67 -5.47 21.51
C ASN A 323 9.02 -4.94 20.99
N LEU A 324 9.00 -3.77 20.34
CA LEU A 324 10.21 -3.14 19.81
C LEU A 324 10.97 -2.36 20.88
N ILE A 325 10.26 -1.77 21.85
CA ILE A 325 10.83 -1.04 22.98
C ILE A 325 9.79 -0.84 24.08
N ALA A 326 10.26 -0.67 25.31
CA ALA A 326 9.48 -0.19 26.45
C ALA A 326 10.08 1.10 27.02
N PHE A 327 9.22 2.00 27.49
CA PHE A 327 9.58 3.31 28.02
C PHE A 327 9.23 3.41 29.50
N LYS A 328 10.00 4.24 30.22
CA LYS A 328 9.61 4.69 31.55
C LYS A 328 8.51 5.74 31.42
N VAL A 329 7.43 5.56 32.18
CA VAL A 329 6.31 6.51 32.24
C VAL A 329 6.38 7.27 33.55
N ARG A 330 6.40 8.60 33.48
CA ARG A 330 6.48 9.47 34.65
C ARG A 330 5.66 10.75 34.47
N ARG A 331 5.57 11.55 35.53
CA ARG A 331 5.03 12.92 35.49
C ARG A 331 6.17 13.91 35.30
N CYS A 332 5.96 14.93 34.48
CA CYS A 332 6.88 16.04 34.31
C CYS A 332 6.93 16.89 35.59
N ASP A 333 8.14 17.22 36.07
CA ASP A 333 8.30 18.02 37.29
C ASP A 333 7.75 19.45 37.17
N GLU A 334 7.72 20.01 35.94
CA GLU A 334 7.19 21.36 35.65
C GLU A 334 5.67 21.39 35.39
N CYS A 335 5.19 20.71 34.35
CA CYS A 335 3.79 20.80 33.93
C CYS A 335 2.89 19.65 34.42
N ASN A 336 3.44 18.69 35.16
CA ASN A 336 2.74 17.53 35.73
C ASN A 336 2.07 16.58 34.70
N ILE A 337 2.30 16.78 33.40
CA ILE A 337 1.79 15.89 32.35
C ILE A 337 2.51 14.54 32.40
N ILE A 338 1.79 13.47 32.07
CA ILE A 338 2.38 12.12 31.94
C ILE A 338 3.08 12.03 30.58
N PHE A 339 4.34 11.58 30.60
CA PHE A 339 5.11 11.35 29.37
C PHE A 339 5.95 10.08 29.47
N SER A 340 6.32 9.56 28.30
CA SER A 340 7.19 8.40 28.12
C SER A 340 8.59 8.86 27.77
N SER A 341 9.60 8.15 28.26
CA SER A 341 11.01 8.47 28.06
C SER A 341 11.83 7.19 27.99
N ASN A 342 12.85 7.15 27.13
CA ASN A 342 13.90 6.14 27.15
C ASN A 342 15.06 6.52 28.12
N THR A 343 15.16 7.79 28.50
CA THR A 343 16.15 8.36 29.43
C THR A 343 15.63 8.49 30.87
N ASP A 344 16.42 9.05 31.78
CA ASP A 344 16.03 9.42 33.16
C ASP A 344 15.55 10.88 33.32
N ASP A 345 15.25 11.57 32.22
CA ASP A 345 14.72 12.94 32.16
C ASP A 345 13.54 13.30 33.07
N LYS A 346 13.68 14.31 33.92
CA LYS A 346 12.58 14.73 34.81
C LYS A 346 11.51 15.61 34.14
N MET A 347 11.84 16.20 32.99
CA MET A 347 10.96 17.10 32.23
C MET A 347 10.53 16.48 30.91
N CYS A 348 9.29 16.74 30.49
CA CYS A 348 8.80 16.35 29.17
C CYS A 348 9.46 17.21 28.07
N TYR A 349 9.45 16.71 26.83
CA TYR A 349 10.06 17.40 25.69
C TYR A 349 9.60 18.86 25.55
N ARG A 350 8.31 19.16 25.76
CA ARG A 350 7.79 20.53 25.69
C ARG A 350 8.43 21.45 26.72
N CYS A 351 8.46 21.04 27.99
CA CYS A 351 9.04 21.88 29.04
C CYS A 351 10.56 22.03 28.89
N LYS A 352 11.25 21.01 28.34
CA LYS A 352 12.66 21.12 27.98
C LYS A 352 12.89 22.15 26.86
N ALA A 353 12.14 22.04 25.77
CA ALA A 353 12.25 22.98 24.66
C ALA A 353 11.92 24.42 25.09
N GLU A 354 10.89 24.61 25.91
CA GLU A 354 10.54 25.92 26.47
C GLU A 354 11.66 26.50 27.36
N ASP A 355 12.32 25.67 28.19
CA ASP A 355 13.46 26.10 29.02
C ASP A 355 14.69 26.43 28.16
N GLU A 356 15.01 25.60 27.17
CA GLU A 356 16.11 25.82 26.21
C GLU A 356 15.91 27.13 25.43
N GLU A 357 14.72 27.35 24.86
CA GLU A 357 14.36 28.58 24.15
C GLU A 357 14.44 29.81 25.07
N ALA A 358 13.95 29.68 26.31
CA ALA A 358 14.05 30.77 27.28
C ALA A 358 15.51 31.11 27.58
N ARG A 359 16.36 30.11 27.85
CA ARG A 359 17.79 30.31 28.13
C ARG A 359 18.49 30.97 26.95
N GLU A 360 18.19 30.56 25.72
CA GLU A 360 18.73 31.18 24.51
C GLU A 360 18.32 32.67 24.42
N LEU A 361 17.04 32.98 24.62
CA LEU A 361 16.53 34.36 24.60
C LEU A 361 17.15 35.25 25.68
N TRP A 362 17.46 34.68 26.85
CA TRP A 362 18.09 35.40 27.96
C TRP A 362 19.63 35.36 27.94
N GLY A 363 20.24 34.69 26.95
CA GLY A 363 21.70 34.59 26.82
C GLY A 363 22.39 33.78 27.91
N ILE A 364 21.70 32.80 28.49
CA ILE A 364 22.21 31.94 29.56
C ILE A 364 22.92 30.72 28.93
N SER A 365 24.24 30.80 28.75
CA SER A 365 25.06 29.66 28.31
C SER A 365 25.20 28.60 29.40
N GLU A 366 25.35 27.32 29.02
CA GLU A 366 25.44 26.16 29.92
C GLU A 366 26.69 26.13 30.82
N ASP A 367 27.61 27.09 30.69
CA ASP A 367 28.80 27.20 31.55
C ASP A 367 28.47 27.90 32.89
N MET A 368 27.92 27.14 33.85
CA MET A 368 28.12 27.37 35.29
C MET A 368 27.99 26.07 36.09
#